data_AF-A0A966MGK6-F1
#
_entry.id   AF-A0A966MGK6-F1
#
_cell.length_a   1.000
_cell.length_b   1.000
_cell.length_c   1.000
_cell.angle_alpha   90.00
_cell.angle_beta   90.00
_cell.angle_gamma   90.00
#
_symmetry.space_group_name_H-M   'P 1'
#
loop_
_entity.id
_entity.type
_entity.pdbx_description
1 polymer ?
#
loop_
_entity_poly.entity_id
_entity_poly.type
_entity_poly.pdbx_seq_one_letter_code
_entity_poly.pdbx_strand_id
1 'polypeptide(L)' 'ALYHVGVEKKLWLGPNSCSNSSIEGLSTDQLLEQIMNAPLVRCDEVAWDFINISMAGWNGIFSLILFLTCFFYFIKRKEI' A
#
# COMPACT_ATOMS: atom_id res chain seq x y z
N ALA A 1 -5.05 1.68 -0.13
CA ALA A 1 -5.04 2.15 -1.53
C ALA A 1 -5.04 3.68 -1.59
N LEU A 2 -6.13 4.36 -1.21
CA LEU A 2 -6.22 5.83 -1.31
C LEU A 2 -5.03 6.56 -0.67
N TYR A 3 -4.78 6.33 0.63
CA TYR A 3 -3.67 6.96 1.36
C TYR A 3 -2.30 6.76 0.67
N HIS A 4 -2.00 5.53 0.25
CA HIS A 4 -0.77 5.20 -0.48
C HIS A 4 -0.63 6.02 -1.76
N VAL A 5 -1.69 6.11 -2.57
CA VAL A 5 -1.69 6.90 -3.82
C VAL A 5 -1.48 8.38 -3.55
N GLY A 6 -2.06 8.94 -2.49
CA GLY A 6 -1.81 10.34 -2.19
C GLY A 6 -0.45 10.62 -1.57
N VAL A 7 0.19 9.65 -0.89
CA VAL A 7 1.61 9.74 -0.54
C VAL A 7 2.48 9.72 -1.81
N GLU A 8 2.22 8.80 -2.75
CA GLU A 8 2.92 8.73 -4.06
C GLU A 8 2.74 10.02 -4.89
N LYS A 9 1.55 10.63 -4.86
CA LYS A 9 1.26 11.91 -5.53
C LYS A 9 1.69 13.13 -4.72
N LYS A 10 2.35 12.93 -3.57
CA LYS A 10 2.83 14.00 -2.66
C LYS A 10 1.72 14.94 -2.16
N LEU A 11 0.49 14.44 -2.14
CA LEU A 11 -0.68 15.13 -1.58
C LEU A 11 -0.72 15.02 -0.04
N TRP A 12 -0.11 13.96 0.51
CA TRP A 12 -0.02 13.72 1.95
C TRP A 12 1.42 13.42 2.37
N LEU A 13 1.70 13.68 3.65
CA LEU A 13 2.94 13.25 4.28
C LEU A 13 2.97 11.72 4.35
N GLY A 14 4.06 11.16 3.83
CA GLY A 14 4.34 9.74 3.95
C GLY A 14 4.61 9.32 5.40
N PRO A 15 4.52 8.02 5.70
CA PRO A 15 4.91 7.51 7.00
C PRO A 15 6.41 7.76 7.26
N ASN A 16 6.79 7.89 8.53
CA ASN A 16 8.19 8.11 8.92
C ASN A 16 9.10 6.90 8.62
N SER A 17 8.54 5.71 8.34
CA SER A 17 9.28 4.49 8.01
C SER A 17 8.57 3.69 6.92
N CYS A 18 9.37 3.10 6.01
CA CYS A 18 8.91 2.34 4.83
C CYS A 18 9.10 0.83 4.92
N SER A 19 9.69 0.35 6.01
CA SER A 19 9.85 -1.07 6.29
C SER A 19 10.08 -1.17 7.79
N ASN A 20 9.17 -1.83 8.49
CA ASN A 20 9.27 -1.99 9.94
C ASN A 20 9.31 -3.48 10.27
N SER A 21 10.48 -4.10 10.07
CA SER A 21 10.77 -5.33 10.79
C SER A 21 10.99 -4.96 12.26
N SER A 22 10.33 -5.68 13.17
CA SER A 22 10.43 -5.42 14.62
C SER A 22 11.90 -5.50 15.07
N ILE A 23 12.31 -4.53 15.87
CA ILE A 23 13.68 -4.43 16.41
C ILE A 23 13.81 -5.12 17.78
N GLU A 24 12.68 -5.58 18.34
CA GLU A 24 12.63 -6.21 19.65
C GLU A 24 13.37 -7.56 19.63
N GLY A 25 14.30 -7.74 20.57
CA GLY A 25 15.05 -8.99 20.74
C GLY A 25 16.28 -9.15 19.84
N LEU A 26 16.61 -8.17 18.99
CA LEU A 26 17.84 -8.20 18.18
C LEU A 26 19.06 -7.76 19.00
N SER A 27 20.18 -8.45 18.84
CA SER A 27 21.48 -7.91 19.27
C SER A 27 21.90 -6.75 18.36
N THR A 28 22.85 -5.92 18.81
CA THR A 28 23.38 -4.81 18.00
C THR A 28 23.96 -5.26 16.67
N ASP A 29 24.62 -6.41 16.64
CA ASP A 29 25.23 -6.97 15.44
C ASP A 29 24.16 -7.46 14.45
N GLN A 30 23.11 -8.10 14.96
CA GLN A 30 21.98 -8.55 14.14
C GLN A 30 21.18 -7.39 13.56
N LEU A 31 20.99 -6.32 14.34
CA LEU A 31 20.35 -5.09 13.86
C LEU A 31 21.18 -4.43 12.76
N LEU A 32 22.50 -4.36 12.94
CA LEU A 32 23.40 -3.78 11.95
C LEU A 32 23.37 -4.58 10.64
N GLU A 33 23.44 -5.91 10.73
CA GLU A 33 23.33 -6.79 9.56
C GLU A 33 21.99 -6.61 8.82
N GLN A 34 20.89 -6.46 9.56
CA GLN A 34 19.57 -6.22 8.98
C GLN A 34 19.48 -4.86 8.29
N ILE A 35 20.07 -3.81 8.87
CA ILE A 35 20.14 -2.48 8.23
C ILE A 35 20.98 -2.53 6.96
N MET A 36 22.14 -3.19 7.00
CA MET A 36 23.04 -3.29 5.85
C MET A 36 22.44 -4.09 4.67
N ASN A 37 21.57 -5.06 4.97
CA ASN A 37 20.92 -5.89 3.96
C ASN A 37 19.50 -5.41 3.60
N ALA A 38 19.00 -4.35 4.23
CA ALA A 38 17.64 -3.89 3.98
C ALA A 38 17.51 -3.31 2.55
N PRO A 39 16.56 -3.79 1.73
CA PRO A 39 16.30 -3.19 0.44
C PRO A 39 15.79 -1.77 0.62
N LEU A 40 16.43 -0.81 -0.05
CA LEU A 40 16.03 0.59 -0.06
C LEU A 40 14.76 0.76 -0.91
N VAL A 41 13.60 0.52 -0.29
CA VAL A 41 12.29 0.77 -0.91
C VAL A 41 11.73 2.10 -0.42
N ARG A 42 11.42 2.99 -1.36
CA ARG A 42 10.82 4.30 -1.13
C ARG A 42 9.29 4.19 -1.14
N CYS A 43 8.60 4.60 -0.06
CA CYS A 43 7.12 4.60 -0.03
C CYS A 43 6.48 5.73 -0.85
N ASP A 44 7.26 6.77 -1.13
CA ASP A 44 6.84 7.98 -1.83
C ASP A 44 7.11 7.91 -3.33
N GLU A 45 7.69 6.81 -3.79
CA GLU A 45 7.96 6.56 -5.21
C GLU A 45 7.11 5.40 -5.72
N VAL A 46 6.66 5.55 -6.96
CA VAL A 46 5.87 4.51 -7.62
C VAL A 46 6.81 3.43 -8.12
N ALA A 47 6.86 2.30 -7.42
CA ALA A 47 7.70 1.15 -7.80
C ALA A 47 7.23 0.48 -9.10
N TRP A 48 5.92 0.55 -9.39
CA TRP A 48 5.32 0.04 -10.62
C TRP A 48 4.06 0.82 -10.98
N ASP A 49 3.95 1.17 -12.25
CA ASP A 49 2.77 1.81 -12.81
C ASP A 49 2.33 1.15 -14.13
N PHE A 50 1.04 1.32 -14.43
CA PHE A 50 0.47 0.96 -15.71
C PHE A 50 -0.55 2.03 -16.09
N ILE A 51 -0.36 2.65 -17.26
CA ILE A 51 -1.17 3.78 -17.75
C ILE A 51 -1.15 4.96 -16.74
N ASN A 52 0.03 5.28 -16.20
CA ASN A 52 0.22 6.33 -15.18
C ASN A 52 -0.55 6.12 -13.85
N ILE A 53 -1.06 4.91 -13.60
CA ILE A 53 -1.71 4.51 -12.36
C ILE A 53 -0.78 3.52 -11.64
N SER A 54 -0.43 3.83 -10.39
CA SER A 54 0.39 2.95 -9.57
C SER A 54 -0.32 1.65 -9.21
N MET A 55 0.44 0.64 -8.78
CA MET A 55 -0.14 -0.60 -8.23
C MET A 55 -1.17 -0.32 -7.12
N ALA A 56 -0.91 0.66 -6.25
CA ALA A 56 -1.84 1.06 -5.20
C ALA A 56 -3.14 1.66 -5.76
N GLY A 57 -3.05 2.42 -6.87
CA GLY A 57 -4.20 2.95 -7.59
C GLY A 57 -5.07 1.86 -8.20
N TRP A 58 -4.44 0.88 -8.88
CA TRP A 58 -5.15 -0.28 -9.44
C TRP A 58 -5.86 -1.11 -8.36
N ASN A 59 -5.22 -1.33 -7.21
CA ASN A 59 -5.87 -2.01 -6.08
C ASN A 59 -7.11 -1.24 -5.58
N GLY A 60 -7.03 0.10 -5.56
CA GLY A 60 -8.18 0.96 -5.24
C GLY A 60 -9.34 0.78 -6.23
N ILE A 61 -9.05 0.75 -7.53
CA ILE A 61 -10.06 0.55 -8.59
C ILE A 61 -10.74 -0.82 -8.45
N PHE A 62 -9.97 -1.90 -8.31
CA PHE A 62 -10.54 -3.23 -8.18
C PHE A 62 -11.39 -3.39 -6.92
N SER A 63 -10.95 -2.81 -5.80
CA SER A 63 -11.72 -2.80 -4.55
C SER A 63 -13.06 -2.09 -4.72
N LEU A 64 -13.08 -0.96 -5.45
CA LEU A 64 -14.30 -0.22 -5.73
C LEU A 64 -15.26 -0.99 -6.64
N ILE A 65 -14.73 -1.64 -7.69
CA ILE A 65 -15.52 -2.49 -8.59
C ILE A 65 -16.17 -3.62 -7.80
N LEU A 66 -15.39 -4.35 -6.99
CA LEU A 66 -15.90 -5.43 -6.12
C LEU A 66 -16.99 -4.93 -5.17
N PHE A 67 -16.77 -3.78 -4.53
CA PHE A 67 -17.78 -3.17 -3.66
C PHE A 67 -19.08 -2.88 -4.42
N LEU A 68 -19.00 -2.25 -5.59
CA LEU A 68 -20.18 -1.90 -6.40
C LEU A 68 -20.92 -3.15 -6.90
N THR A 69 -20.21 -4.18 -7.36
CA THR A 69 -20.82 -5.42 -7.80
C THR A 69 -21.54 -6.14 -6.65
N CYS A 70 -20.88 -6.25 -5.49
CA CYS A 70 -21.49 -6.84 -4.30
C CYS A 70 -22.68 -6.03 -3.79
N PHE A 71 -22.55 -4.71 -3.76
CA PHE A 71 -23.62 -3.81 -3.33
C PHE A 71 -24.82 -3.87 -4.26
N PHE A 72 -24.60 -3.86 -5.58
CA PHE A 72 -25.66 -4.02 -6.57
C PHE A 72 -26.35 -5.38 -6.46
N TYR A 73 -25.58 -6.46 -6.30
CA TYR A 73 -26.14 -7.79 -6.07
C TYR A 73 -26.96 -7.85 -4.78
N PHE A 74 -26.49 -7.22 -3.71
CA PHE A 74 -27.20 -7.13 -2.45
C PHE A 74 -28.52 -6.35 -2.58
N ILE A 75 -28.52 -5.22 -3.30
CA ILE A 75 -29.74 -4.46 -3.60
C ILE A 75 -30.70 -5.31 -4.43
N LYS A 76 -30.23 -5.91 -5.53
CA LYS A 76 -31.04 -6.79 -6.38
C LYS A 76 -31.65 -7.95 -5.60
N ARG A 77 -30.91 -8.52 -4.65
CA ARG A 77 -31.41 -9.60 -3.77
C ARG A 77 -32.47 -9.10 -2.79
N LYS A 78 -32.41 -7.85 -2.32
CA LYS A 78 -33.40 -7.29 -1.39
C LYS A 78 -34.75 -6.99 -2.06
N GLU A 79 -34.73 -6.71 -3.37
CA GLU A 79 -35.91 -6.42 -4.18
C GLU A 79 -36.67 -7.67 -4.67
N ILE A 80 -36.10 -8.88 -4.51
CA ILE A 80 -36.70 -10.19 -4.84
C ILE A 80 -37.19 -10.85 -3.55
#